data_AF-A0A955V6X0-F1
#
_entry.id   AF-A0A955V6X0-F1
#
_cell.length_a   1.000
_cell.length_b   1.000
_cell.length_c   1.000
_cell.angle_alpha   90.00
_cell.angle_beta   90.00
_cell.angle_gamma   90.00
#
_symmetry.space_group_name_H-M   'P 1'
#
loop_
_entity.id
_entity.type
_entity.pdbx_description
1 polymer ?
#
loop_
_entity_poly.entity_id
_entity_poly.type
_entity_poly.pdbx_seq_one_letter_code
_entity_poly.pdbx_strand_id
1 'polypeptide(L)'
;MTPPPTTDLWFETPTGRASLRVAVANTALAIERGFSFHRVLPAEGMLYDLGRADVFGFTLRDSYVPLDLVFIADDGRVAGFVEGAPLDPGPFTPPVPVRHVAELRGGTCRRLGVAVGAAVGFGPLPEPPGEVEPDARDVGTVVLVDADRSGATLASELQRRGVRTVHAHGRDDAGAEARYAALGYRFARHVAHDGDVEALAAALEGDGVTWVLPGSEGAVDVADALAERLGAQGGNDPALRRARRDKHAMHEAVAAAGLAVPRHALARSVDEALAFYRGEGLGEVVVKPPASAGGDGVRVATTAGELADAVRALLGTRSRLGLDNAAVVLQERLRGEEYYVNTVTDGGRHVVTDVWRCHKRALHGLPFQYDRFELEPGDGPLVATLAPAVGAILDALGVRAGAAHTEVMLTADRGVVLIESGAR
;
A
#
# COMPACT_ATOMS: atom_id res chain seq x y z
N MET A 1 6.90 5.96 13.55
CA MET A 1 6.53 4.59 13.98
C MET A 1 6.96 4.42 15.42
N THR A 2 6.06 3.99 16.30
CA THR A 2 6.44 3.49 17.62
C THR A 2 7.38 2.29 17.43
N PRO A 3 8.52 2.21 18.14
CA PRO A 3 9.40 1.05 18.06
C PRO A 3 8.60 -0.21 18.45
N PRO A 4 8.87 -1.37 17.82
CA PRO A 4 8.17 -2.60 18.16
C PRO A 4 8.35 -2.92 19.65
N PRO A 5 7.32 -3.46 20.31
CA PRO A 5 7.45 -3.87 21.70
C PRO A 5 8.58 -4.90 21.82
N THR A 6 9.26 -4.90 22.96
CA THR A 6 10.40 -5.78 23.20
C THR A 6 10.17 -6.67 24.41
N THR A 7 10.74 -7.88 24.37
CA THR A 7 10.77 -8.82 25.50
C THR A 7 12.20 -9.32 25.71
N ASP A 8 12.47 -9.91 26.86
CA ASP A 8 13.73 -10.59 27.14
C ASP A 8 13.60 -12.03 26.66
N LEU A 9 14.41 -12.44 25.69
CA LEU A 9 14.55 -13.83 25.24
C LEU A 9 15.80 -14.42 25.88
N TRP A 10 15.70 -15.60 26.47
CA TRP A 10 16.82 -16.24 27.13
C TRP A 10 17.01 -17.69 26.72
N PHE A 11 18.27 -18.12 26.70
CA PHE A 11 18.70 -19.48 26.39
C PHE A 11 19.51 -20.04 27.55
N GLU A 12 19.30 -21.31 27.87
CA GLU A 12 20.22 -22.08 28.69
C GLU A 12 21.45 -22.46 27.85
N THR A 13 22.64 -22.12 28.35
CA THR A 13 23.90 -22.37 27.66
C THR A 13 24.89 -23.06 28.61
N PRO A 14 26.03 -23.59 28.11
CA PRO A 14 27.03 -24.24 28.96
C PRO A 14 27.60 -23.34 30.06
N THR A 15 27.53 -22.01 29.90
CA THR A 15 28.06 -21.03 30.87
C THR A 15 26.97 -20.41 31.74
N GLY A 16 25.73 -20.90 31.63
CA GLY A 16 24.57 -20.39 32.36
C GLY A 16 23.52 -19.79 31.43
N ARG A 17 22.63 -18.97 31.98
CA ARG A 17 21.55 -18.36 31.20
C ARG A 17 22.05 -17.09 30.49
N ALA A 18 21.89 -17.04 29.18
CA ALA A 18 22.15 -15.85 28.37
C ALA A 18 20.83 -15.21 27.94
N SER A 19 20.68 -13.89 28.11
CA SER A 19 19.48 -13.14 27.74
C SER A 19 19.80 -12.10 26.66
N LEU A 20 18.83 -11.84 25.79
CA LEU A 20 18.86 -10.86 24.70
C LEU A 20 17.58 -10.05 24.73
N ARG A 21 17.67 -8.74 24.47
CA ARG A 21 16.48 -7.91 24.28
C ARG A 21 16.03 -7.97 22.82
N VAL A 22 14.88 -8.60 22.58
CA VAL A 22 14.35 -8.83 21.23
C VAL A 22 13.03 -8.10 21.00
N ALA A 23 12.80 -7.67 19.77
CA ALA A 23 11.48 -7.20 19.34
C ALA A 23 10.47 -8.36 19.33
N VAL A 24 9.19 -8.07 19.46
CA VAL A 24 8.12 -9.08 19.39
C VAL A 24 7.30 -8.90 18.12
N ALA A 25 7.14 -10.00 17.38
CA ALA A 25 6.23 -10.12 16.24
C ALA A 25 5.12 -11.12 16.59
N ASN A 26 3.98 -10.60 17.04
CA ASN A 26 2.80 -11.37 17.44
C ASN A 26 1.52 -10.94 16.68
N THR A 27 1.68 -10.22 15.57
CA THR A 27 0.60 -9.88 14.63
C THR A 27 0.96 -10.39 13.25
N ALA A 28 -0.04 -10.70 12.41
CA ALA A 28 0.19 -11.22 11.05
C ALA A 28 1.14 -10.32 10.24
N LEU A 29 0.92 -8.99 10.28
CA LEU A 29 1.78 -8.03 9.59
C LEU A 29 3.21 -7.99 10.15
N ALA A 30 3.38 -8.06 11.47
CA ALA A 30 4.72 -8.07 12.07
C ALA A 30 5.47 -9.37 11.76
N ILE A 31 4.76 -10.50 11.73
CA ILE A 31 5.31 -11.82 11.37
C ILE A 31 5.70 -11.85 9.88
N GLU A 32 4.84 -11.36 8.98
CA GLU A 32 5.12 -11.28 7.55
C GLU A 32 6.32 -10.36 7.24
N ARG A 33 6.40 -9.22 7.94
CA ARG A 33 7.45 -8.23 7.70
C ARG A 33 8.80 -8.68 8.26
N GLY A 34 8.83 -9.15 9.50
CA GLY A 34 10.07 -9.52 10.19
C GLY A 34 11.17 -8.45 10.12
N PHE A 35 12.41 -8.88 9.90
CA PHE A 35 13.53 -7.98 9.59
C PHE A 35 13.70 -7.64 8.10
N SER A 36 12.74 -7.95 7.24
CA SER A 36 12.83 -7.61 5.81
C SER A 36 13.12 -6.13 5.60
N PHE A 37 14.02 -5.86 4.67
CA PHE A 37 14.53 -4.54 4.27
C PHE A 37 15.29 -3.75 5.35
N HIS A 38 15.50 -4.30 6.55
CA HIS A 38 16.31 -3.64 7.57
C HIS A 38 17.80 -3.74 7.22
N ARG A 39 18.47 -2.58 7.17
CA ARG A 39 19.95 -2.48 7.04
C ARG A 39 20.65 -2.45 8.40
N VAL A 40 19.91 -2.10 9.45
CA VAL A 40 20.36 -2.07 10.84
C VAL A 40 19.26 -2.70 11.68
N LEU A 41 19.61 -3.64 12.55
CA LEU A 41 18.65 -4.30 13.43
C LEU A 41 18.15 -3.33 14.52
N PRO A 42 16.83 -3.15 14.68
CA PRO A 42 16.24 -2.28 15.70
C PRO A 42 16.36 -2.83 17.13
N ALA A 43 16.71 -4.12 17.29
CA ALA A 43 16.93 -4.82 18.55
C ALA A 43 18.02 -5.89 18.38
N GLU A 44 18.32 -6.68 19.43
CA GLU A 44 19.29 -7.79 19.33
C GLU A 44 18.76 -8.99 18.53
N GLY A 45 17.45 -9.01 18.30
CA GLY A 45 16.73 -9.98 17.51
C GLY A 45 15.23 -9.71 17.51
N MET A 46 14.45 -10.64 16.97
CA MET A 46 12.99 -10.61 16.96
C MET A 46 12.46 -12.00 17.32
N LEU A 47 11.51 -12.05 18.25
CA LEU A 47 10.76 -13.24 18.63
C LEU A 47 9.39 -13.21 17.95
N TYR A 48 9.11 -14.24 17.17
CA TYR A 48 7.85 -14.51 16.53
C TYR A 48 7.00 -15.39 17.44
N ASP A 49 5.77 -14.97 17.77
CA ASP A 49 4.74 -15.83 18.36
C ASP A 49 3.72 -16.17 17.26
N LEU A 50 3.72 -17.44 16.85
CA LEU A 50 2.91 -17.91 15.73
C LEU A 50 1.49 -18.30 16.17
N GLY A 51 1.18 -18.19 17.47
CA GLY A 51 -0.13 -18.48 18.05
C GLY A 51 -0.50 -19.97 18.11
N ARG A 52 0.10 -20.80 17.27
CA ARG A 52 -0.06 -22.27 17.25
C ARG A 52 1.24 -22.96 16.86
N ALA A 53 1.39 -24.21 17.31
CA ALA A 53 2.49 -25.06 16.85
C ALA A 53 2.20 -25.61 15.44
N ASP A 54 3.06 -25.30 14.47
CA ASP A 54 2.97 -25.79 13.09
C ASP A 54 4.35 -25.76 12.41
N VAL A 55 4.44 -26.26 11.18
CA VAL A 55 5.66 -26.20 10.37
C VAL A 55 5.57 -25.00 9.42
N PHE A 56 6.19 -23.89 9.80
CA PHE A 56 6.22 -22.65 9.03
C PHE A 56 7.58 -22.48 8.33
N GLY A 57 7.58 -22.19 7.03
CA GLY A 57 8.79 -21.86 6.28
C GLY A 57 9.15 -20.38 6.42
N PHE A 58 10.41 -20.09 6.76
CA PHE A 58 10.94 -18.72 6.86
C PHE A 58 11.88 -18.44 5.70
N THR A 59 11.90 -17.22 5.17
CA THR A 59 12.81 -16.82 4.10
C THR A 59 13.57 -15.57 4.49
N LEU A 60 14.82 -15.45 4.04
CA LEU A 60 15.66 -14.28 4.27
C LEU A 60 15.93 -13.50 2.97
N ARG A 61 15.06 -13.71 1.96
CA ARG A 61 15.19 -13.13 0.60
C ARG A 61 15.39 -11.62 0.61
N ASP A 62 14.74 -10.93 1.54
CA ASP A 62 14.75 -9.48 1.66
C ASP A 62 15.53 -8.97 2.89
N SER A 63 16.33 -9.84 3.52
CA SER A 63 17.16 -9.50 4.68
C SER A 63 18.57 -9.07 4.26
N TYR A 64 18.96 -7.82 4.54
CA TYR A 64 20.29 -7.30 4.20
C TYR A 64 21.37 -7.60 5.26
N VAL A 65 20.96 -8.12 6.41
CA VAL A 65 21.83 -8.48 7.52
C VAL A 65 21.83 -10.00 7.72
N PRO A 66 22.97 -10.61 8.10
CA PRO A 66 23.00 -12.03 8.40
C PRO A 66 22.20 -12.31 9.68
N LEU A 67 21.43 -13.39 9.69
CA LEU A 67 20.52 -13.74 10.78
C LEU A 67 20.65 -15.22 11.14
N ASP A 68 20.58 -15.53 12.43
CA ASP A 68 20.33 -16.88 12.91
C ASP A 68 18.82 -17.06 13.10
N LEU A 69 18.24 -18.12 12.55
CA LEU A 69 16.85 -18.51 12.77
C LEU A 69 16.82 -19.64 13.80
N VAL A 70 16.20 -19.41 14.95
CA VAL A 70 16.05 -20.39 16.03
C VAL A 70 14.59 -20.83 16.11
N PHE A 71 14.33 -22.12 15.92
CA PHE A 71 13.01 -22.71 15.98
C PHE A 71 12.73 -23.21 17.40
N ILE A 72 11.60 -22.82 17.99
CA ILE A 72 11.28 -23.05 19.40
C ILE A 72 9.95 -23.79 19.54
N ALA A 73 10.02 -25.00 20.09
CA ALA A 73 8.85 -25.84 20.34
C ALA A 73 7.94 -25.26 21.44
N ASP A 74 6.70 -25.74 21.48
CA ASP A 74 5.68 -25.29 22.45
C ASP A 74 6.05 -25.62 23.91
N ASP A 75 6.94 -26.60 24.12
CA ASP A 75 7.48 -26.96 25.44
C ASP A 75 8.66 -26.07 25.90
N GLY A 76 8.99 -25.01 25.14
CA GLY A 76 10.07 -24.08 25.49
C GLY A 76 11.46 -24.66 25.24
N ARG A 77 11.62 -25.51 24.22
CA ARG A 77 12.93 -26.04 23.79
C ARG A 77 13.32 -25.60 22.39
N VAL A 78 14.63 -25.45 22.18
CA VAL A 78 15.20 -25.23 20.84
C VAL A 78 15.02 -26.50 20.02
N ALA A 79 14.15 -26.45 19.02
CA ALA A 79 13.87 -27.53 18.08
C ALA A 79 14.94 -27.66 16.99
N GLY A 80 15.58 -26.53 16.66
CA GLY A 80 16.62 -26.43 15.63
C GLY A 80 17.04 -24.99 15.45
N PHE A 81 18.18 -24.76 14.81
CA PHE A 81 18.55 -23.42 14.35
C PHE A 81 19.41 -23.50 13.09
N VAL A 82 19.39 -22.43 12.32
CA VAL A 82 20.16 -22.28 11.08
C VAL A 82 20.78 -20.90 11.01
N GLU A 83 21.98 -20.80 10.46
CA GLU A 83 22.61 -19.51 10.15
C GLU A 83 22.29 -19.16 8.70
N GLY A 84 21.61 -18.04 8.50
CA GLY A 84 21.17 -17.56 7.21
C GLY A 84 22.05 -16.43 6.67
N ALA A 85 22.42 -16.55 5.40
CA ALA A 85 23.11 -15.48 4.69
C ALA A 85 22.12 -14.35 4.34
N PRO A 86 22.60 -13.10 4.19
CA PRO A 86 21.78 -12.02 3.64
C PRO A 86 21.23 -12.41 2.25
N LEU A 87 19.98 -12.01 1.98
CA LEU A 87 19.29 -12.23 0.71
C LEU A 87 19.15 -13.71 0.31
N ASP A 88 19.17 -14.63 1.27
CA ASP A 88 19.02 -16.06 1.00
C ASP A 88 17.59 -16.38 0.55
N PRO A 89 17.39 -16.89 -0.68
CA PRO A 89 16.07 -17.15 -1.24
C PRO A 89 15.43 -18.42 -0.69
N GLY A 90 16.16 -19.25 0.07
CA GLY A 90 15.72 -20.56 0.54
C GLY A 90 14.66 -20.46 1.64
N PRO A 91 13.70 -21.40 1.66
CA PRO A 91 12.86 -21.59 2.82
C PRO A 91 13.63 -22.38 3.90
N PHE A 92 13.78 -21.78 5.07
CA PHE A 92 14.24 -22.41 6.29
C PHE A 92 13.03 -22.96 7.04
N THR A 93 12.91 -24.28 7.08
CA THR A 93 11.76 -24.96 7.67
C THR A 93 12.20 -25.69 8.95
N PRO A 94 11.45 -25.58 10.06
CA PRO A 94 11.76 -26.30 11.27
C PRO A 94 11.60 -27.82 11.07
N PRO A 95 12.40 -28.66 11.76
CA PRO A 95 12.31 -30.12 11.62
C PRO A 95 11.05 -30.73 12.26
N VAL A 96 10.36 -29.96 13.11
CA VAL A 96 9.16 -30.34 13.85
C VAL A 96 8.23 -29.13 13.97
N PRO A 97 6.93 -29.31 14.29
CA PRO A 97 6.06 -28.19 14.61
C PRO A 97 6.63 -27.31 15.73
N VAL A 98 6.64 -26.00 15.51
CA VAL A 98 7.11 -25.00 16.46
C VAL A 98 6.09 -23.89 16.62
N ARG A 99 6.03 -23.30 17.81
CA ARG A 99 5.13 -22.19 18.10
C ARG A 99 5.84 -20.84 18.03
N HIS A 100 7.13 -20.82 18.32
CA HIS A 100 7.92 -19.59 18.28
C HIS A 100 9.13 -19.76 17.39
N VAL A 101 9.57 -18.66 16.81
CA VAL A 101 10.83 -18.55 16.07
C VAL A 101 11.54 -17.31 16.54
N ALA A 102 12.87 -17.33 16.62
CA ALA A 102 13.66 -16.13 16.88
C ALA A 102 14.63 -15.86 15.74
N GLU A 103 14.58 -14.66 15.17
CA GLU A 103 15.63 -14.12 14.31
C GLU A 103 16.63 -13.35 15.17
N LEU A 104 17.88 -13.81 15.23
CA LEU A 104 18.95 -13.17 15.98
C LEU A 104 20.01 -12.65 15.02
N ARG A 105 20.82 -11.67 15.44
CA ARG A 105 22.00 -11.26 14.64
C ARG A 105 22.87 -12.49 14.33
N GLY A 106 23.27 -12.66 13.07
CA GLY A 106 24.06 -13.80 12.61
C GLY A 106 25.28 -14.10 13.47
N GLY A 107 25.47 -15.38 13.82
CA GLY A 107 26.53 -15.88 14.69
C GLY A 107 26.24 -15.76 16.19
N THR A 108 25.05 -15.30 16.59
CA THR A 108 24.63 -15.23 17.99
C THR A 108 24.49 -16.61 18.61
N CYS A 109 23.91 -17.58 17.91
CA CYS A 109 23.76 -18.95 18.40
C CYS A 109 25.11 -19.59 18.72
N ARG A 110 26.09 -19.42 17.82
CA ARG A 110 27.47 -19.88 18.02
C ARG A 110 28.14 -19.19 19.21
N ARG A 111 28.00 -17.87 19.31
CA ARG A 111 28.58 -17.07 20.40
C ARG A 111 28.02 -17.46 21.77
N LEU A 112 26.73 -17.74 21.84
CA LEU A 112 26.05 -18.13 23.07
C LEU A 112 26.18 -19.64 23.37
N GLY A 113 26.53 -20.46 22.39
CA GLY A 113 26.57 -21.92 22.55
C GLY A 113 25.18 -22.54 22.63
N VAL A 114 24.21 -22.00 21.86
CA VAL A 114 22.85 -22.55 21.77
C VAL A 114 22.91 -23.96 21.17
N ALA A 115 22.22 -24.91 21.80
CA ALA A 115 22.14 -26.30 21.37
C ALA A 115 20.70 -26.73 21.15
N VAL A 116 20.48 -27.69 20.25
CA VAL A 116 19.17 -28.34 20.10
C VAL A 116 18.80 -29.03 21.42
N GLY A 117 17.57 -28.85 21.87
CA GLY A 117 17.05 -29.34 23.15
C GLY A 117 17.34 -28.42 24.35
N ALA A 118 18.12 -27.36 24.18
CA ALA A 118 18.33 -26.38 25.24
C ALA A 118 17.02 -25.69 25.64
N ALA A 119 16.87 -25.41 26.94
CA ALA A 119 15.74 -24.63 27.43
C ALA A 119 15.84 -23.19 26.92
N VAL A 120 14.71 -22.67 26.47
CA VAL A 120 14.54 -21.31 26.00
C VAL A 120 13.25 -20.77 26.58
N GLY A 121 13.25 -19.49 26.93
CA GLY A 121 12.02 -18.84 27.33
C GLY A 121 12.13 -17.34 27.12
N PHE A 122 11.06 -16.65 27.47
CA PHE A 122 10.99 -15.22 27.29
C PHE A 122 10.15 -14.55 28.37
N GLY A 123 10.34 -13.25 28.54
CA GLY A 123 9.49 -12.42 29.37
C GLY A 123 8.06 -12.33 28.83
N PRO A 124 7.14 -11.67 29.55
CA PRO A 124 5.76 -11.50 29.11
C PRO A 124 5.71 -10.98 27.67
N LEU A 125 4.98 -11.66 26.81
CA LEU A 125 4.69 -11.14 25.49
C LEU A 125 3.65 -10.03 25.66
N PRO A 126 3.79 -8.89 24.95
CA PRO A 126 2.68 -7.96 24.85
C PRO A 126 1.46 -8.75 24.34
N GLU A 127 0.29 -8.48 24.89
CA GLU A 127 -0.91 -8.97 24.21
C GLU A 127 -0.85 -8.46 22.77
N PRO A 128 -1.12 -9.31 21.77
CA PRO A 128 -1.40 -8.77 20.45
C PRO A 128 -2.46 -7.69 20.66
N PRO A 129 -2.38 -6.54 19.97
CA PRO A 129 -3.43 -5.53 20.08
C PRO A 129 -4.75 -6.27 20.01
N GLY A 130 -5.55 -6.13 21.07
CA GLY A 130 -6.70 -6.99 21.30
C GLY A 130 -7.48 -7.14 20.00
N GLU A 131 -8.10 -8.29 19.76
CA GLU A 131 -9.23 -8.27 18.84
C GLU A 131 -10.06 -7.07 19.27
N VAL A 132 -10.12 -6.05 18.41
CA VAL A 132 -10.95 -4.89 18.68
C VAL A 132 -12.30 -5.53 18.88
N GLU A 133 -12.84 -5.47 20.11
CA GLU A 133 -14.18 -5.99 20.36
C GLU A 133 -15.02 -5.47 19.20
N PRO A 134 -15.61 -6.36 18.37
CA PRO A 134 -16.26 -5.94 17.15
C PRO A 134 -17.20 -4.81 17.55
N ASP A 135 -16.94 -3.60 17.03
CA ASP A 135 -17.82 -2.47 17.30
C ASP A 135 -19.20 -2.99 16.93
N ALA A 136 -20.13 -3.03 17.89
CA ALA A 136 -21.41 -3.72 17.79
C ALA A 136 -22.33 -3.16 16.68
N ARG A 137 -21.79 -2.28 15.83
CA ARG A 137 -22.38 -1.85 14.57
C ARG A 137 -22.32 -3.02 13.60
N ASP A 138 -23.49 -3.56 13.31
CA ASP A 138 -23.69 -4.38 12.12
C ASP A 138 -23.42 -3.50 10.89
N VAL A 139 -22.18 -3.56 10.41
CA VAL A 139 -21.76 -2.89 9.18
C VAL A 139 -22.05 -3.75 7.95
N GLY A 140 -22.73 -4.89 8.09
CA GLY A 140 -23.07 -5.80 6.99
C GLY A 140 -21.86 -6.41 6.27
N THR A 141 -22.03 -6.69 4.98
CA THR A 141 -20.98 -7.27 4.14
C THR A 141 -20.22 -6.20 3.35
N VAL A 142 -18.90 -6.20 3.46
CA VAL A 142 -18.00 -5.34 2.67
C VAL A 142 -17.43 -6.12 1.50
N VAL A 143 -17.62 -5.61 0.29
CA VAL A 143 -16.97 -6.13 -0.92
C VAL A 143 -15.68 -5.36 -1.17
N LEU A 144 -14.56 -6.07 -1.26
CA LEU A 144 -13.29 -5.52 -1.70
C LEU A 144 -13.05 -5.95 -3.15
N VAL A 145 -12.93 -4.98 -4.06
CA VAL A 145 -12.73 -5.22 -5.50
C VAL A 145 -11.24 -5.19 -5.82
N ASP A 146 -10.73 -6.24 -6.46
CA ASP A 146 -9.31 -6.47 -6.79
C ASP A 146 -8.38 -6.08 -5.63
N ALA A 147 -8.58 -6.76 -4.49
CA ALA A 147 -7.86 -6.54 -3.23
C ALA A 147 -6.42 -7.07 -3.28
N ASP A 148 -5.63 -6.51 -4.20
CA ASP A 148 -4.27 -6.95 -4.44
C ASP A 148 -3.28 -6.39 -3.42
N ARG A 149 -2.37 -7.25 -2.95
CA ARG A 149 -1.25 -6.89 -2.06
C ARG A 149 -1.72 -6.12 -0.82
N SER A 150 -1.51 -4.80 -0.78
CA SER A 150 -1.91 -3.94 0.34
C SER A 150 -3.42 -3.90 0.52
N GLY A 151 -4.21 -4.05 -0.55
CA GLY A 151 -5.67 -4.11 -0.48
C GLY A 151 -6.18 -5.30 0.36
N ALA A 152 -5.44 -6.42 0.37
CA ALA A 152 -5.78 -7.59 1.18
C ALA A 152 -5.58 -7.35 2.69
N THR A 153 -4.71 -6.41 3.09
CA THR A 153 -4.49 -6.12 4.51
C THR A 153 -5.73 -5.50 5.17
N LEU A 154 -6.51 -4.73 4.42
CA LEU A 154 -7.80 -4.20 4.87
C LEU A 154 -8.80 -5.33 5.17
N ALA A 155 -8.81 -6.40 4.37
CA ALA A 155 -9.69 -7.54 4.59
C ALA A 155 -9.44 -8.20 5.95
N SER A 156 -8.17 -8.40 6.30
CA SER A 156 -7.77 -8.98 7.58
C SER A 156 -8.19 -8.11 8.76
N GLU A 157 -8.03 -6.79 8.65
CA GLU A 157 -8.41 -5.86 9.73
C GLU A 157 -9.93 -5.78 9.90
N LEU A 158 -10.69 -5.77 8.80
CA LEU A 158 -12.15 -5.83 8.84
C LEU A 158 -12.65 -7.12 9.52
N GLN A 159 -12.03 -8.25 9.21
CA GLN A 159 -12.39 -9.53 9.83
C GLN A 159 -12.04 -9.63 11.30
N ARG A 160 -10.89 -9.08 11.72
CA ARG A 160 -10.56 -8.96 13.15
C ARG A 160 -11.61 -8.18 13.93
N ARG A 161 -12.36 -7.31 13.25
CA ARG A 161 -13.48 -6.53 13.78
C ARG A 161 -14.84 -7.20 13.55
N GLY A 162 -14.87 -8.48 13.17
CA GLY A 162 -16.10 -9.24 12.95
C GLY A 162 -16.86 -8.88 11.66
N VAL A 163 -16.27 -8.09 10.76
CA VAL A 163 -16.91 -7.68 9.51
C VAL A 163 -16.79 -8.77 8.45
N ARG A 164 -17.91 -9.13 7.83
CA ARG A 164 -17.94 -10.09 6.72
C ARG A 164 -17.37 -9.43 5.47
N THR A 165 -16.32 -10.02 4.90
CA THR A 165 -15.68 -9.51 3.67
C THR A 165 -15.83 -10.49 2.50
N VAL A 166 -16.17 -9.96 1.33
CA VAL A 166 -16.19 -10.69 0.05
C VAL A 166 -15.12 -10.12 -0.85
N HIS A 167 -14.30 -10.98 -1.46
CA HIS A 167 -13.33 -10.57 -2.46
C HIS A 167 -13.94 -10.70 -3.86
N ALA A 168 -14.18 -9.58 -4.53
CA ALA A 168 -14.44 -9.56 -5.96
C ALA A 168 -13.09 -9.45 -6.69
N HIS A 169 -12.66 -10.47 -7.42
CA HIS A 169 -11.34 -10.49 -8.07
C HIS A 169 -11.45 -10.71 -9.58
N GLY A 170 -10.49 -10.16 -10.32
CA GLY A 170 -10.35 -10.41 -11.76
C GLY A 170 -10.36 -11.91 -12.12
N ARG A 171 -11.12 -12.26 -13.15
CA ARG A 171 -11.34 -13.64 -13.64
C ARG A 171 -10.03 -14.33 -14.07
N ASP A 172 -9.04 -13.55 -14.49
CA ASP A 172 -7.71 -14.05 -14.89
C ASP A 172 -6.85 -14.48 -13.70
N ASP A 173 -7.28 -14.21 -12.46
CA ASP A 173 -6.58 -14.60 -11.23
C ASP A 173 -7.16 -15.88 -10.62
N ALA A 174 -7.13 -16.98 -11.38
CA ALA A 174 -7.65 -18.28 -10.95
C ALA A 174 -6.94 -18.86 -9.69
N GLY A 175 -5.78 -18.32 -9.32
CA GLY A 175 -5.03 -18.69 -8.12
C GLY A 175 -5.20 -17.72 -6.95
N ALA A 176 -6.04 -16.69 -7.07
CA ALA A 176 -6.24 -15.65 -6.06
C ALA A 176 -6.51 -16.26 -4.69
N GLU A 177 -7.56 -17.07 -4.56
CA GLU A 177 -8.01 -17.65 -3.30
C GLU A 177 -6.88 -18.45 -2.61
N ALA A 178 -6.23 -19.37 -3.32
CA ALA A 178 -5.13 -20.16 -2.78
C ALA A 178 -3.94 -19.29 -2.38
N ARG A 179 -3.60 -18.27 -3.18
CA ARG A 179 -2.51 -17.33 -2.91
C ARG A 179 -2.79 -16.48 -1.68
N TYR A 180 -3.98 -15.88 -1.58
CA TYR A 180 -4.39 -15.08 -0.44
C TYR A 180 -4.47 -15.93 0.84
N ALA A 181 -5.00 -17.16 0.73
CA ALA A 181 -5.06 -18.08 1.85
C ALA A 181 -3.66 -18.46 2.38
N ALA A 182 -2.70 -18.70 1.47
CA ALA A 182 -1.31 -19.00 1.82
C ALA A 182 -0.58 -17.81 2.47
N LEU A 183 -0.95 -16.58 2.10
CA LEU A 183 -0.46 -15.34 2.70
C LEU A 183 -1.20 -14.97 4.01
N GLY A 184 -2.12 -15.82 4.48
CA GLY A 184 -2.86 -15.60 5.73
C GLY A 184 -4.05 -14.66 5.61
N TYR A 185 -4.34 -14.12 4.42
CA TYR A 185 -5.56 -13.37 4.17
C TYR A 185 -6.74 -14.34 4.13
N ARG A 186 -7.86 -13.91 4.68
CA ARG A 186 -9.11 -14.66 4.68
C ARG A 186 -10.19 -13.79 4.07
N PHE A 187 -11.13 -14.41 3.38
CA PHE A 187 -12.35 -13.78 2.90
C PHE A 187 -13.49 -14.75 3.19
N ALA A 188 -14.70 -14.23 3.43
CA ALA A 188 -15.86 -15.08 3.63
C ALA A 188 -16.31 -15.76 2.33
N ARG A 189 -16.01 -15.13 1.19
CA ARG A 189 -16.32 -15.62 -0.15
C ARG A 189 -15.42 -14.92 -1.18
N HIS A 190 -15.10 -15.64 -2.25
CA HIS A 190 -14.47 -15.09 -3.45
C HIS A 190 -15.47 -15.11 -4.62
N VAL A 191 -15.48 -14.05 -5.42
CA VAL A 191 -16.33 -13.89 -6.61
C VAL A 191 -15.47 -13.38 -7.75
N ALA A 192 -15.38 -14.13 -8.84
CA ALA A 192 -14.63 -13.70 -10.02
C ALA A 192 -15.45 -12.73 -10.88
N HIS A 193 -14.80 -11.70 -11.45
CA HIS A 193 -15.41 -10.79 -12.43
C HIS A 193 -14.48 -10.48 -13.61
N ASP A 194 -15.07 -10.13 -14.74
CA ASP A 194 -14.39 -9.63 -15.95
C ASP A 194 -14.66 -8.14 -16.19
N GLY A 195 -15.21 -7.46 -15.18
CA GLY A 195 -15.61 -6.06 -15.24
C GLY A 195 -17.10 -5.85 -15.55
N ASP A 196 -17.86 -6.92 -15.83
CA ASP A 196 -19.31 -6.85 -15.92
C ASP A 196 -19.95 -6.64 -14.53
N VAL A 197 -20.37 -5.41 -14.29
CA VAL A 197 -20.96 -4.96 -13.02
C VAL A 197 -22.33 -5.60 -12.78
N GLU A 198 -23.11 -5.89 -13.81
CA GLU A 198 -24.43 -6.52 -13.65
C GLU A 198 -24.27 -7.99 -13.26
N ALA A 199 -23.36 -8.70 -13.92
CA ALA A 199 -23.05 -10.08 -13.56
C ALA A 199 -22.47 -10.18 -12.14
N LEU A 200 -21.57 -9.25 -11.76
CA LEU A 200 -21.00 -9.19 -10.42
C LEU A 200 -22.06 -8.86 -9.36
N ALA A 201 -22.95 -7.89 -9.63
CA ALA A 201 -24.05 -7.56 -8.73
C ALA A 201 -25.02 -8.74 -8.52
N ALA A 202 -25.35 -9.48 -9.59
CA ALA A 202 -26.17 -10.68 -9.50
C ALA A 202 -25.48 -11.79 -8.69
N ALA A 203 -24.16 -11.96 -8.82
CA ALA A 203 -23.41 -12.95 -8.06
C ALA A 203 -23.35 -12.65 -6.55
N LEU A 204 -23.53 -11.38 -6.17
CA LEU A 204 -23.56 -10.85 -4.80
C LEU A 204 -24.99 -10.72 -4.24
N GLU A 205 -26.01 -11.12 -4.99
CA GLU A 205 -27.40 -11.07 -4.53
C GLU A 205 -27.57 -11.94 -3.28
N GLY A 206 -28.18 -11.37 -2.23
CA GLY A 206 -28.37 -12.04 -0.94
C GLY A 206 -27.19 -11.99 0.02
N ASP A 207 -26.02 -11.45 -0.37
CA ASP A 207 -24.87 -11.28 0.55
C ASP A 207 -25.06 -10.11 1.54
N GLY A 208 -26.09 -9.28 1.39
CA GLY A 208 -26.33 -8.13 2.27
C GLY A 208 -25.21 -7.09 2.19
N VAL A 209 -24.76 -6.80 0.97
CA VAL A 209 -23.66 -5.87 0.71
C VAL A 209 -24.05 -4.46 1.16
N THR A 210 -23.23 -3.89 2.05
CA THR A 210 -23.39 -2.56 2.60
C THR A 210 -22.31 -1.61 2.08
N TRP A 211 -21.10 -2.10 1.82
CA TRP A 211 -19.99 -1.28 1.31
C TRP A 211 -19.28 -1.98 0.16
N VAL A 212 -18.79 -1.19 -0.78
CA VAL A 212 -17.92 -1.65 -1.86
C VAL A 212 -16.70 -0.74 -1.88
N LEU A 213 -15.51 -1.31 -1.72
CA LEU A 213 -14.25 -0.55 -1.66
C LEU A 213 -13.27 -1.04 -2.73
N PRO A 214 -12.58 -0.14 -3.45
CA PRO A 214 -11.51 -0.53 -4.34
C PRO A 214 -10.29 -0.95 -3.54
N GLY A 215 -9.73 -2.12 -3.85
CA GLY A 215 -8.50 -2.63 -3.25
C GLY A 215 -7.23 -2.31 -4.06
N SER A 216 -7.37 -1.76 -5.26
CA SER A 216 -6.27 -1.40 -6.16
C SER A 216 -6.65 -0.28 -7.13
N GLU A 217 -5.68 0.28 -7.86
CA GLU A 217 -5.90 1.38 -8.81
C GLU A 217 -6.84 0.99 -9.94
N GLY A 218 -6.74 -0.25 -10.42
CA GLY A 218 -7.61 -0.76 -11.47
C GLY A 218 -9.05 -0.99 -11.00
N ALA A 219 -9.25 -1.16 -9.69
CA ALA A 219 -10.53 -1.49 -9.10
C ALA A 219 -11.51 -0.32 -9.00
N VAL A 220 -11.01 0.93 -9.02
CA VAL A 220 -11.80 2.14 -8.69
C VAL A 220 -13.07 2.23 -9.54
N ASP A 221 -12.94 2.05 -10.87
CA ASP A 221 -14.09 2.16 -11.79
C ASP A 221 -15.14 1.07 -11.54
N VAL A 222 -14.71 -0.18 -11.32
CA VAL A 222 -15.61 -1.32 -11.05
C VAL A 222 -16.26 -1.19 -9.67
N ALA A 223 -15.49 -0.79 -8.65
CA ALA A 223 -15.98 -0.59 -7.30
C ALA A 223 -17.05 0.51 -7.23
N ASP A 224 -16.81 1.66 -7.85
CA ASP A 224 -17.78 2.76 -7.90
C ASP A 224 -19.05 2.37 -8.66
N ALA A 225 -18.93 1.63 -9.77
CA ALA A 225 -20.09 1.17 -10.54
C ALA A 225 -20.90 0.11 -9.78
N LEU A 226 -20.22 -0.82 -9.10
CA LEU A 226 -20.86 -1.83 -8.27
C LEU A 226 -21.53 -1.21 -7.04
N ALA A 227 -20.90 -0.23 -6.39
CA ALA A 227 -21.46 0.50 -5.26
C ALA A 227 -22.79 1.17 -5.64
N GLU A 228 -22.80 1.89 -6.77
CA GLU A 228 -24.00 2.51 -7.33
C GLU A 228 -25.07 1.47 -7.63
N ARG A 229 -24.70 0.38 -8.30
CA ARG A 229 -25.62 -0.67 -8.73
C ARG A 229 -26.27 -1.43 -7.57
N LEU A 230 -25.54 -1.63 -6.48
CA LEU A 230 -26.03 -2.29 -5.27
C LEU A 230 -26.72 -1.34 -4.30
N GLY A 231 -26.66 -0.02 -4.53
CA GLY A 231 -27.12 0.98 -3.56
C GLY A 231 -26.32 0.91 -2.25
N ALA A 232 -25.04 0.54 -2.34
CA ALA A 232 -24.16 0.42 -1.18
C ALA A 232 -24.02 1.77 -0.46
N GLN A 233 -23.88 1.69 0.86
CA GLN A 233 -23.51 2.83 1.69
C GLN A 233 -22.13 3.35 1.28
N GLY A 234 -21.98 4.67 1.32
CA GLY A 234 -20.70 5.28 0.96
C GLY A 234 -20.36 5.18 -0.52
N GLY A 235 -21.35 5.24 -1.42
CA GLY A 235 -21.04 5.45 -2.84
C GLY A 235 -20.42 6.84 -3.07
N ASN A 236 -19.30 6.89 -3.78
CA ASN A 236 -18.78 8.15 -4.34
C ASN A 236 -19.74 8.69 -5.39
N ASP A 237 -19.62 9.98 -5.73
CA ASP A 237 -20.50 10.59 -6.72
C ASP A 237 -20.31 9.93 -8.10
N PRO A 238 -21.33 9.26 -8.66
CA PRO A 238 -21.20 8.51 -9.91
C PRO A 238 -20.91 9.42 -11.10
N ALA A 239 -21.35 10.68 -11.07
CA ALA A 239 -21.08 11.65 -12.13
C ALA A 239 -19.59 12.00 -12.24
N LEU A 240 -18.83 11.81 -11.15
CA LEU A 240 -17.41 12.12 -11.06
C LEU A 240 -16.50 10.88 -11.10
N ARG A 241 -17.04 9.68 -11.43
CA ARG A 241 -16.25 8.42 -11.51
C ARG A 241 -14.99 8.58 -12.33
N ARG A 242 -15.12 9.12 -13.55
CA ARG A 242 -13.98 9.34 -14.44
C ARG A 242 -12.93 10.27 -13.82
N ALA A 243 -13.35 11.27 -13.05
CA ALA A 243 -12.44 12.24 -12.43
C ALA A 243 -11.57 11.63 -11.30
N ARG A 244 -11.97 10.50 -10.72
CA ARG A 244 -11.19 9.80 -9.69
C ARG A 244 -10.06 8.92 -10.24
N ARG A 245 -9.94 8.81 -11.57
CA ARG A 245 -9.04 7.84 -12.21
C ARG A 245 -8.36 8.36 -13.47
N ASP A 246 -9.04 9.17 -14.27
CA ASP A 246 -8.47 9.85 -15.44
C ASP A 246 -7.88 11.20 -15.02
N LYS A 247 -6.56 11.33 -15.16
CA LYS A 247 -5.81 12.52 -14.75
C LYS A 247 -6.32 13.79 -15.44
N HIS A 248 -6.76 13.76 -16.69
CA HIS A 248 -7.29 14.98 -17.30
C HIS A 248 -8.65 15.33 -16.70
N ALA A 249 -9.57 14.37 -16.60
CA ALA A 249 -10.89 14.61 -15.99
C ALA A 249 -10.79 15.07 -14.52
N MET A 250 -9.80 14.54 -13.78
CA MET A 250 -9.48 14.94 -12.42
C MET A 250 -9.14 16.42 -12.32
N HIS A 251 -8.19 16.88 -13.15
CA HIS A 251 -7.77 18.28 -13.12
C HIS A 251 -8.86 19.22 -13.65
N GLU A 252 -9.67 18.79 -14.63
CA GLU A 252 -10.84 19.57 -15.08
C GLU A 252 -11.88 19.73 -13.96
N ALA A 253 -12.21 18.67 -13.22
CA ALA A 253 -13.15 18.72 -12.10
C ALA A 253 -12.67 19.65 -10.98
N VAL A 254 -11.38 19.56 -10.63
CA VAL A 254 -10.76 20.37 -9.57
C VAL A 254 -10.61 21.84 -10.00
N ALA A 255 -10.26 22.09 -11.27
CA ALA A 255 -10.24 23.45 -11.83
C ALA A 255 -11.64 24.08 -11.85
N ALA A 256 -12.68 23.31 -12.19
CA ALA A 256 -14.06 23.78 -12.19
C ALA A 256 -14.55 24.16 -10.78
N ALA A 257 -13.99 23.56 -9.74
CA ALA A 257 -14.22 23.94 -8.34
C ALA A 257 -13.41 25.18 -7.90
N GLY A 258 -12.62 25.78 -8.80
CA GLY A 258 -11.78 26.95 -8.51
C GLY A 258 -10.49 26.65 -7.76
N LEU A 259 -10.10 25.37 -7.68
CA LEU A 259 -8.89 24.92 -6.99
C LEU A 259 -7.70 24.86 -7.95
N ALA A 260 -6.50 24.99 -7.40
CA ALA A 260 -5.28 25.07 -8.20
C ALA A 260 -4.88 23.71 -8.79
N VAL A 261 -4.69 23.70 -10.11
CA VAL A 261 -4.17 22.57 -10.89
C VAL A 261 -3.03 23.05 -11.78
N PRO A 262 -2.12 22.16 -12.23
CA PRO A 262 -1.22 22.49 -13.33
C PRO A 262 -2.03 22.87 -14.56
N ARG A 263 -1.53 23.86 -15.31
CA ARG A 263 -1.98 24.06 -16.70
C ARG A 263 -1.79 22.76 -17.46
N HIS A 264 -2.85 22.30 -18.13
CA HIS A 264 -2.87 20.97 -18.69
C HIS A 264 -3.74 20.89 -19.94
N ALA A 265 -3.51 19.86 -20.74
CA ALA A 265 -4.30 19.54 -21.91
C ALA A 265 -4.28 18.04 -22.20
N LEU A 266 -5.26 17.57 -22.97
CA LEU A 266 -5.31 16.24 -23.53
C LEU A 266 -4.97 16.30 -25.03
N ALA A 267 -3.93 15.59 -25.45
CA ALA A 267 -3.49 15.54 -26.84
C ALA A 267 -3.66 14.14 -27.44
N ARG A 268 -4.23 14.07 -28.64
CA ARG A 268 -4.39 12.85 -29.45
C ARG A 268 -3.40 12.76 -30.61
N SER A 269 -2.60 13.81 -30.78
CA SER A 269 -1.57 13.90 -31.83
C SER A 269 -0.38 14.72 -31.35
N VAL A 270 0.74 14.59 -32.05
CA VAL A 270 1.94 15.42 -31.82
C VAL A 270 1.64 16.90 -32.10
N ASP A 271 0.81 17.19 -33.10
CA ASP A 271 0.49 18.57 -33.48
C ASP A 271 -0.34 19.27 -32.40
N GLU A 272 -1.34 18.59 -31.84
CA GLU A 272 -2.10 19.09 -30.68
C GLU A 272 -1.16 19.36 -29.49
N ALA A 273 -0.22 18.46 -29.23
CA ALA A 273 0.73 18.61 -28.14
C ALA A 273 1.67 19.81 -28.31
N LEU A 274 2.21 19.98 -29.53
CA LEU A 274 3.06 21.11 -29.87
C LEU A 274 2.30 22.44 -29.85
N ALA A 275 1.02 22.43 -30.24
CA ALA A 275 0.16 23.61 -30.18
C ALA A 275 -0.04 24.08 -28.73
N PHE A 276 -0.37 23.16 -27.81
CA PHE A 276 -0.47 23.46 -26.38
C PHE A 276 0.86 23.99 -25.81
N TYR A 277 1.97 23.26 -26.05
CA TYR A 277 3.29 23.63 -25.54
C TYR A 277 3.72 25.05 -25.92
N ARG A 278 3.51 25.42 -27.20
CA ARG A 278 3.84 26.76 -27.71
C ARG A 278 2.84 27.81 -27.26
N GLY A 279 1.55 27.50 -27.27
CA GLY A 279 0.48 28.42 -26.88
C GLY A 279 0.59 28.87 -25.42
N GLU A 280 0.92 27.94 -24.54
CA GLU A 280 1.13 28.19 -23.11
C GLU A 280 2.52 28.75 -22.76
N GLY A 281 3.44 28.80 -23.74
CA GLY A 281 4.81 29.26 -23.53
C GLY A 281 5.57 28.44 -22.48
N LEU A 282 5.36 27.12 -22.44
CA LEU A 282 5.98 26.25 -21.43
C LEU A 282 7.47 26.06 -21.72
N GLY A 283 8.30 26.18 -20.67
CA GLY A 283 9.72 25.82 -20.75
C GLY A 283 9.98 24.34 -20.48
N GLU A 284 9.11 23.69 -19.71
CA GLU A 284 9.14 22.25 -19.44
C GLU A 284 7.70 21.72 -19.38
N VAL A 285 7.47 20.55 -19.97
CA VAL A 285 6.17 19.87 -20.00
C VAL A 285 6.32 18.42 -19.57
N VAL A 286 5.39 17.97 -18.73
CA VAL A 286 5.24 16.57 -18.34
C VAL A 286 4.25 15.91 -19.29
N VAL A 287 4.63 14.78 -19.88
CA VAL A 287 3.78 13.93 -20.73
C VAL A 287 3.51 12.64 -19.98
N LYS A 288 2.23 12.28 -19.80
CA LYS A 288 1.84 11.05 -19.10
C LYS A 288 0.56 10.44 -19.66
N PRO A 289 0.35 9.12 -19.53
CA PRO A 289 -0.94 8.50 -19.79
C PRO A 289 -2.05 9.13 -18.93
N PRO A 290 -3.29 9.25 -19.44
CA PRO A 290 -4.42 9.71 -18.64
C PRO A 290 -4.70 8.81 -17.45
N ALA A 291 -4.48 7.50 -17.60
CA ALA A 291 -4.92 6.52 -16.64
C ALA A 291 -3.87 5.38 -16.51
N SER A 292 -2.95 5.58 -15.56
CA SER A 292 -1.83 4.69 -15.23
C SER A 292 -1.47 4.86 -13.74
N ALA A 293 -0.52 4.05 -13.24
CA ALA A 293 -0.07 4.08 -11.85
C ALA A 293 1.46 4.09 -11.73
N GLY A 294 1.98 4.61 -10.61
CA GLY A 294 3.38 4.42 -10.21
C GLY A 294 4.42 5.00 -11.18
N GLY A 295 4.12 6.14 -11.80
CA GLY A 295 5.02 6.79 -12.76
C GLY A 295 5.10 6.13 -14.14
N ASP A 296 4.26 5.13 -14.41
CA ASP A 296 4.22 4.45 -15.71
C ASP A 296 3.91 5.44 -16.85
N GLY A 297 4.83 5.50 -17.81
CA GLY A 297 4.76 6.35 -18.98
C GLY A 297 5.02 7.85 -18.74
N VAL A 298 5.46 8.26 -17.55
CA VAL A 298 5.74 9.68 -17.27
C VAL A 298 7.06 10.10 -17.91
N ARG A 299 7.03 11.18 -18.70
CA ARG A 299 8.20 11.76 -19.37
C ARG A 299 8.22 13.28 -19.16
N VAL A 300 9.41 13.86 -19.10
CA VAL A 300 9.60 15.33 -19.09
C VAL A 300 10.27 15.72 -20.39
N ALA A 301 9.72 16.74 -21.05
CA ALA A 301 10.28 17.33 -22.25
C ALA A 301 10.56 18.82 -22.03
N THR A 302 11.72 19.25 -22.49
CA THR A 302 12.22 20.64 -22.41
C THR A 302 12.30 21.30 -23.79
N THR A 303 12.09 20.53 -24.85
CA THR A 303 12.08 20.99 -26.24
C THR A 303 10.90 20.43 -27.01
N ALA A 304 10.53 21.10 -28.11
CA ALA A 304 9.50 20.61 -29.02
C ALA A 304 9.84 19.23 -29.61
N GLY A 305 11.12 18.94 -29.85
CA GLY A 305 11.57 17.63 -30.35
C GLY A 305 11.34 16.54 -29.31
N GLU A 306 11.80 16.76 -28.08
CA GLU A 306 11.60 15.83 -26.95
C GLU A 306 10.11 15.58 -26.68
N LEU A 307 9.28 16.63 -26.75
CA LEU A 307 7.83 16.51 -26.59
C LEU A 307 7.23 15.61 -27.68
N ALA A 308 7.58 15.85 -28.94
CA ALA A 308 7.10 15.04 -30.04
C ALA A 308 7.47 13.56 -29.89
N ASP A 309 8.70 13.27 -29.45
CA ASP A 309 9.17 11.90 -29.23
C ASP A 309 8.47 11.25 -28.04
N ALA A 310 8.30 11.98 -26.93
CA ALA A 310 7.60 11.50 -25.75
C ALA A 310 6.14 11.12 -26.07
N VAL A 311 5.45 11.94 -26.89
CA VAL A 311 4.07 11.70 -27.34
C VAL A 311 3.99 10.47 -28.26
N ARG A 312 4.86 10.38 -29.27
CA ARG A 312 4.88 9.23 -30.21
C ARG A 312 5.13 7.91 -29.50
N ALA A 313 5.99 7.92 -28.49
CA ALA A 313 6.33 6.71 -27.75
C ALA A 313 5.31 6.36 -26.65
N LEU A 314 4.18 7.08 -26.53
CA LEU A 314 3.05 6.73 -25.66
C LEU A 314 1.78 6.45 -26.46
N LEU A 315 1.46 7.28 -27.44
CA LEU A 315 0.23 7.10 -28.23
C LEU A 315 0.19 5.73 -28.90
N GLY A 316 -0.96 5.06 -28.79
CA GLY A 316 -1.17 3.72 -29.34
C GLY A 316 -0.49 2.57 -28.59
N THR A 317 0.17 2.84 -27.46
CA THR A 317 0.71 1.81 -26.57
C THR A 317 -0.32 1.39 -25.51
N ARG A 318 -0.09 0.27 -24.82
CA ARG A 318 -0.88 -0.13 -23.64
C ARG A 318 -0.16 0.26 -22.35
N SER A 319 -0.89 0.82 -21.39
CA SER A 319 -0.37 1.08 -20.06
C SER A 319 -0.14 -0.22 -19.28
N ARG A 320 0.58 -0.14 -18.16
CA ARG A 320 0.78 -1.26 -17.23
C ARG A 320 -0.54 -1.81 -16.65
N LEU A 321 -1.61 -1.03 -16.69
CA LEU A 321 -2.97 -1.45 -16.31
C LEU A 321 -3.76 -2.04 -17.49
N GLY A 322 -3.11 -2.31 -18.63
CA GLY A 322 -3.71 -2.95 -19.80
C GLY A 322 -4.58 -2.04 -20.67
N LEU A 323 -4.53 -0.73 -20.47
CA LEU A 323 -5.39 0.23 -21.17
C LEU A 323 -4.70 0.90 -22.34
N ASP A 324 -5.46 1.16 -23.40
CA ASP A 324 -4.94 1.78 -24.62
C ASP A 324 -4.74 3.28 -24.43
N ASN A 325 -3.54 3.76 -24.74
CA ASN A 325 -3.20 5.18 -24.72
C ASN A 325 -3.67 5.86 -26.01
N ALA A 326 -4.98 6.06 -26.15
CA ALA A 326 -5.57 6.79 -27.27
C ALA A 326 -5.29 8.31 -27.23
N ALA A 327 -4.89 8.81 -26.07
CA ALA A 327 -4.48 10.20 -25.83
C ALA A 327 -3.42 10.25 -24.74
N VAL A 328 -2.72 11.38 -24.63
CA VAL A 328 -1.76 11.67 -23.55
C VAL A 328 -2.12 12.99 -22.86
N VAL A 329 -1.86 13.05 -21.56
CA VAL A 329 -1.99 14.27 -20.77
C VAL A 329 -0.68 15.03 -20.82
N LEU A 330 -0.79 16.32 -21.10
CA LEU A 330 0.29 17.29 -21.05
C LEU A 330 0.06 18.18 -19.84
N GLN A 331 1.09 18.40 -19.03
CA GLN A 331 1.01 19.30 -17.88
C GLN A 331 2.24 20.18 -17.81
N GLU A 332 2.06 21.44 -17.40
CA GLU A 332 3.20 22.25 -17.00
C GLU A 332 3.99 21.57 -15.88
N ARG A 333 5.29 21.81 -15.84
CA ARG A 333 6.11 21.32 -14.75
C ARG A 333 5.93 22.18 -13.49
N LEU A 334 5.33 21.60 -12.45
CA LEU A 334 5.24 22.26 -11.14
C LEU A 334 6.61 22.35 -10.45
N ARG A 335 6.83 23.45 -9.72
CA ARG A 335 8.01 23.67 -8.87
C ARG A 335 7.55 23.99 -7.45
N GLY A 336 7.99 23.17 -6.50
CA GLY A 336 7.61 23.31 -5.10
C GLY A 336 8.09 22.10 -4.29
N GLU A 337 7.58 22.02 -3.07
CA GLU A 337 7.73 20.83 -2.23
C GLU A 337 6.56 19.88 -2.46
N GLU A 338 6.86 18.60 -2.69
CA GLU A 338 5.86 17.58 -2.96
C GLU A 338 5.47 16.84 -1.68
N TYR A 339 4.18 16.65 -1.51
CA TYR A 339 3.60 15.91 -0.40
C TYR A 339 2.57 14.91 -0.92
N TYR A 340 2.44 13.77 -0.25
CA TYR A 340 1.21 13.00 -0.31
C TYR A 340 0.47 13.05 1.02
N VAL A 341 -0.85 13.17 0.92
CA VAL A 341 -1.78 13.27 2.02
C VAL A 341 -2.74 12.11 1.90
N ASN A 342 -2.70 11.22 2.90
CA ASN A 342 -3.60 10.10 2.99
C ASN A 342 -4.82 10.48 3.83
N THR A 343 -6.00 10.08 3.35
CA THR A 343 -7.26 10.37 4.01
C THR A 343 -8.14 9.14 4.08
N VAL A 344 -9.04 9.12 5.07
CA VAL A 344 -10.22 8.24 5.09
C VAL A 344 -11.46 9.13 5.12
N THR A 345 -12.42 8.82 4.27
CA THR A 345 -13.66 9.58 4.12
C THR A 345 -14.86 8.75 4.54
N ASP A 346 -15.80 9.38 5.25
CA ASP A 346 -17.11 8.82 5.56
C ASP A 346 -18.17 9.92 5.50
N GLY A 347 -19.21 9.73 4.68
CA GLY A 347 -20.28 10.71 4.47
C GLY A 347 -19.79 12.08 3.97
N GLY A 348 -18.70 12.10 3.18
CA GLY A 348 -18.04 13.34 2.72
C GLY A 348 -17.19 14.04 3.80
N ARG A 349 -17.08 13.48 5.01
CA ARG A 349 -16.13 14.00 6.00
C ARG A 349 -14.77 13.34 5.81
N HIS A 350 -13.81 14.12 5.33
CA HIS A 350 -12.43 13.70 5.12
C HIS A 350 -11.61 13.81 6.42
N VAL A 351 -10.95 12.73 6.82
CA VAL A 351 -10.01 12.70 7.94
C VAL A 351 -8.62 12.38 7.40
N VAL A 352 -7.66 13.28 7.60
CA VAL A 352 -6.25 13.03 7.26
C VAL A 352 -5.68 12.02 8.25
N THR A 353 -5.11 10.93 7.74
CA THR A 353 -4.42 9.93 8.55
C THR A 353 -2.95 10.30 8.74
N ASP A 354 -2.32 10.76 7.66
CA ASP A 354 -0.91 11.06 7.62
C ASP A 354 -0.56 11.96 6.42
N VAL A 355 0.51 12.74 6.60
CA VAL A 355 1.06 13.66 5.61
C VAL A 355 2.55 13.37 5.49
N TRP A 356 3.01 13.14 4.27
CA TRP A 356 4.40 12.80 4.01
C TRP A 356 5.01 13.74 3.01
N ARG A 357 6.18 14.27 3.38
CA ARG A 357 7.04 15.02 2.48
C ARG A 357 7.85 14.08 1.61
N CYS A 358 7.86 14.33 0.31
CA CYS A 358 8.60 13.54 -0.66
C CYS A 358 9.93 14.22 -1.00
N HIS A 359 11.04 13.50 -0.80
CA HIS A 359 12.36 13.94 -1.25
C HIS A 359 12.73 13.20 -2.52
N LYS A 360 12.88 13.94 -3.63
CA LYS A 360 13.31 13.39 -4.92
C LYS A 360 14.74 13.82 -5.23
N ARG A 361 15.53 12.92 -5.80
CA ARG A 361 16.90 13.18 -6.26
C ARG A 361 17.12 12.59 -7.65
N ALA A 362 18.01 13.20 -8.41
CA ALA A 362 18.50 12.59 -9.64
C ALA A 362 19.40 11.41 -9.28
N LEU A 363 19.04 10.21 -9.75
CA LEU A 363 19.79 8.97 -9.49
C LEU A 363 19.92 8.16 -10.78
N HIS A 364 21.13 7.70 -11.10
CA HIS A 364 21.40 6.87 -12.30
C HIS A 364 20.91 7.48 -13.63
N GLY A 365 20.99 8.81 -13.78
CA GLY A 365 20.53 9.50 -14.99
C GLY A 365 19.01 9.67 -15.10
N LEU A 366 18.24 9.17 -14.13
CA LEU A 366 16.82 9.46 -14.01
C LEU A 366 16.63 10.72 -13.15
N PRO A 367 15.91 11.74 -13.64
CA PRO A 367 15.92 13.06 -13.02
C PRO A 367 15.13 13.14 -11.70
N PHE A 368 14.20 12.21 -11.44
CA PHE A 368 13.27 12.29 -10.31
C PHE A 368 13.01 10.92 -9.67
N GLN A 369 13.97 10.43 -8.89
CA GLN A 369 13.81 9.20 -8.11
C GLN A 369 13.48 9.57 -6.65
N TYR A 370 12.50 8.88 -6.06
CA TYR A 370 12.23 9.01 -4.63
C TYR A 370 13.46 8.55 -3.84
N ASP A 371 14.01 9.45 -3.03
CA ASP A 371 15.14 9.20 -2.15
C ASP A 371 14.64 8.75 -0.77
N ARG A 372 13.73 9.54 -0.18
CA ARG A 372 13.10 9.24 1.11
C ARG A 372 11.76 9.96 1.27
N PHE A 373 11.01 9.50 2.25
CA PHE A 373 9.77 10.11 2.71
C PHE A 373 9.91 10.50 4.18
N GLU A 374 9.40 11.67 4.55
CA GLU A 374 9.43 12.17 5.93
C GLU A 374 8.00 12.41 6.39
N LEU A 375 7.60 11.77 7.50
CA LEU A 375 6.29 11.96 8.10
C LEU A 375 6.25 13.32 8.81
N GLU A 376 5.26 14.15 8.46
CA GLU A 376 5.05 15.44 9.12
C GLU A 376 4.35 15.26 10.48
N PRO A 377 4.69 16.10 11.49
CA PRO A 377 3.97 16.12 12.76
C PRO A 377 2.48 16.44 12.55
N GLY A 378 1.60 15.63 13.16
CA GLY A 378 0.14 15.74 12.97
C GLY A 378 -0.47 17.06 13.42
N ASP A 379 0.14 17.75 14.38
CA ASP A 379 -0.24 19.07 14.90
C ASP A 379 0.58 20.22 14.27
N GLY A 380 1.37 19.91 13.23
CA GLY A 380 2.21 20.87 12.55
C GLY A 380 1.44 21.85 11.65
N PRO A 381 2.00 23.05 11.39
CA PRO A 381 1.37 24.07 10.53
C PRO A 381 1.18 23.61 9.08
N LEU A 382 2.00 22.66 8.61
CA LEU A 382 1.84 22.07 7.27
C LEU A 382 0.56 21.25 7.16
N VAL A 383 0.24 20.42 8.17
CA VAL A 383 -1.01 19.64 8.19
C VAL A 383 -2.23 20.57 8.21
N ALA A 384 -2.18 21.64 9.01
CA ALA A 384 -3.23 22.66 9.05
C ALA A 384 -3.45 23.38 7.70
N THR A 385 -2.43 23.39 6.83
CA THR A 385 -2.51 23.96 5.47
C THR A 385 -3.00 22.92 4.45
N LEU A 386 -2.44 21.71 4.48
CA LEU A 386 -2.68 20.68 3.47
C LEU A 386 -4.02 19.97 3.67
N ALA A 387 -4.43 19.71 4.92
CA ALA A 387 -5.67 19.00 5.22
C ALA A 387 -6.93 19.64 4.62
N PRO A 388 -7.22 20.95 4.84
CA PRO A 388 -8.40 21.58 4.25
C PRO A 388 -8.32 21.67 2.72
N ALA A 389 -7.14 21.91 2.16
CA ALA A 389 -6.95 21.97 0.71
C ALA A 389 -7.23 20.61 0.04
N VAL A 390 -6.71 19.53 0.63
CA VAL A 390 -6.96 18.16 0.15
C VAL A 390 -8.43 17.77 0.35
N GLY A 391 -9.06 18.16 1.46
CA GLY A 391 -10.50 17.96 1.66
C GLY A 391 -11.32 18.58 0.52
N ALA A 392 -11.05 19.85 0.17
CA ALA A 392 -11.73 20.51 -0.94
C ALA A 392 -11.48 19.85 -2.31
N ILE A 393 -10.26 19.30 -2.53
CA ILE A 393 -9.95 18.52 -3.73
C ILE A 393 -10.80 17.24 -3.77
N LEU A 394 -10.90 16.51 -2.66
CA LEU A 394 -11.68 15.28 -2.58
C LEU A 394 -13.18 15.52 -2.79
N ASP A 395 -13.72 16.63 -2.25
CA ASP A 395 -15.08 17.10 -2.54
C ASP A 395 -15.27 17.35 -4.04
N ALA A 396 -14.33 18.04 -4.70
CA ALA A 396 -14.38 18.31 -6.14
C ALA A 396 -14.27 17.03 -7.01
N LEU A 397 -13.68 15.97 -6.47
CA LEU A 397 -13.61 14.64 -7.09
C LEU A 397 -14.81 13.75 -6.70
N GLY A 398 -15.75 14.26 -5.91
CA GLY A 398 -16.95 13.55 -5.50
C GLY A 398 -16.68 12.38 -4.56
N VAL A 399 -15.56 12.40 -3.83
CA VAL A 399 -15.22 11.37 -2.85
C VAL A 399 -16.12 11.56 -1.63
N ARG A 400 -16.90 10.54 -1.31
CA ARG A 400 -17.81 10.53 -0.14
C ARG A 400 -17.45 9.45 0.87
N ALA A 401 -16.57 8.53 0.49
CA ALA A 401 -16.27 7.33 1.25
C ALA A 401 -14.94 6.71 0.83
N GLY A 402 -14.34 5.98 1.75
CA GLY A 402 -13.14 5.18 1.50
C GLY A 402 -11.84 5.96 1.69
N ALA A 403 -10.73 5.29 1.42
CA ALA A 403 -9.41 5.90 1.50
C ALA A 403 -9.10 6.72 0.24
N ALA A 404 -8.23 7.71 0.38
CA ALA A 404 -7.63 8.37 -0.77
C ALA A 404 -6.17 8.72 -0.50
N HIS A 405 -5.34 8.54 -1.51
CA HIS A 405 -3.94 8.94 -1.58
C HIS A 405 -3.82 10.15 -2.51
N THR A 406 -3.61 11.35 -1.96
CA THR A 406 -3.57 12.58 -2.76
C THR A 406 -2.18 13.18 -2.79
N GLU A 407 -1.57 13.24 -3.97
CA GLU A 407 -0.29 13.91 -4.22
C GLU A 407 -0.53 15.38 -4.58
N VAL A 408 0.14 16.29 -3.85
CA VAL A 408 0.06 17.73 -4.05
C VAL A 408 1.44 18.37 -4.05
N MET A 409 1.56 19.48 -4.76
CA MET A 409 2.74 20.34 -4.74
C MET A 409 2.41 21.62 -3.97
N LEU A 410 3.18 21.92 -2.92
CA LEU A 410 3.15 23.23 -2.27
C LEU A 410 4.06 24.18 -3.04
N THR A 411 3.45 25.09 -3.77
CA THR A 411 4.12 26.09 -4.63
C THR A 411 4.13 27.45 -3.95
N ALA A 412 5.16 28.26 -4.22
CA ALA A 412 5.32 29.57 -3.61
C ALA A 412 4.26 30.59 -4.07
N ASP A 413 3.73 30.42 -5.29
CA ASP A 413 2.84 31.35 -5.97
C ASP A 413 1.36 30.94 -5.89
N ARG A 414 1.06 29.63 -5.93
CA ARG A 414 -0.32 29.12 -5.97
C ARG A 414 -0.74 28.36 -4.71
N GLY A 415 0.15 28.17 -3.74
CA GLY A 415 -0.13 27.33 -2.58
C GLY A 415 -0.22 25.87 -2.98
N VAL A 416 -1.26 25.17 -2.51
CA VAL A 416 -1.46 23.73 -2.73
C VAL A 416 -2.02 23.48 -4.13
N VAL A 417 -1.27 22.79 -4.98
CA VAL A 417 -1.65 22.42 -6.35
C VAL A 417 -1.75 20.91 -6.46
N LEU A 418 -2.87 20.41 -7.00
CA LEU A 418 -3.06 18.97 -7.20
C LEU A 418 -2.07 18.41 -8.25
N ILE A 419 -1.45 17.26 -7.96
CA ILE A 419 -0.68 16.47 -8.93
C ILE A 419 -1.52 15.29 -9.42
N GLU A 420 -2.05 14.51 -8.47
CA GLU A 420 -2.99 13.42 -8.68
C GLU A 420 -3.65 12.98 -7.37
N SER A 421 -4.78 12.28 -7.45
CA SER A 421 -5.41 11.62 -6.31
C SER A 421 -5.88 10.23 -6.72
N GLY A 422 -5.49 9.21 -5.96
CA GLY A 422 -6.05 7.87 -6.07
C GLY A 422 -7.12 7.66 -5.00
N ALA A 423 -8.37 7.41 -5.40
CA ALA A 423 -9.48 7.13 -4.47
C ALA A 423 -9.48 5.66 -4.01
N ARG A 424 -8.40 5.25 -3.31
CA ARG A 424 -8.18 3.90 -2.78
C ARG A 424 -7.11 3.85 -1.69
#